data_AF-A0A9D8MNZ0-F1
#
_entry.id   AF-A0A9D8MNZ0-F1
#
_cell.length_a   1.000
_cell.length_b   1.000
_cell.length_c   1.000
_cell.angle_alpha   90.00
_cell.angle_beta   90.00
_cell.angle_gamma   90.00
#
_symmetry.space_group_name_H-M   'P 1'
#
loop_
_entity.id
_entity.type
_entity.pdbx_description
1 polymer ?
#
loop_
_entity_poly.entity_id
_entity_poly.type
_entity_poly.pdbx_seq_one_letter_code
_entity_poly.pdbx_strand_id
1 'polypeptide(L)'
;HGVALYKPASRESYPEKCKNCPQIPVCKKQSTSPGAVLNWLRLGLITAEGKPTLRGRIASFFSTGGGLAIAAAIEDEEYPLNELLYDLANLDAGFRFAGDENRWGGRLAYVCKKTYNGQSAPGYLEHGVPPEYGFGASEVIAAIHKNPEIKAQFTTPTLGVGDIDRIIIEWRSRMRQVAHSSELNNERWNAFKKLCKETLNEVESPTLTDLPPLEFSQTRRMEHTLILRKH
;
A
#
# COMPACT_ATOMS: atom_id res chain seq x y z
N HIS A 1 -12.98 45.70 22.03
CA HIS A 1 -13.40 45.78 20.62
C HIS A 1 -12.29 45.24 19.73
N GLY A 2 -12.45 44.05 19.15
CA GLY A 2 -11.52 43.51 18.15
C GLY A 2 -12.10 43.74 16.76
N VAL A 3 -11.50 44.64 15.97
CA VAL A 3 -11.85 44.82 14.56
C VAL A 3 -10.98 43.86 13.76
N ALA A 4 -11.60 42.98 12.98
CA ALA A 4 -10.86 42.09 12.09
C ALA A 4 -10.05 42.91 11.07
N LEU A 5 -8.73 42.66 10.99
CA LEU A 5 -7.88 43.28 9.98
C LEU A 5 -8.19 42.65 8.62
N TYR A 6 -8.77 43.42 7.72
CA TYR A 6 -8.98 43.01 6.33
C TYR A 6 -7.68 43.17 5.55
N LYS A 7 -7.11 42.05 5.06
CA LYS A 7 -5.85 41.99 4.30
C LYS A 7 -4.66 42.71 5.00
N PRO A 8 -4.25 42.26 6.20
CA PRO A 8 -3.07 42.82 6.85
C PRO A 8 -1.84 42.68 5.93
N ALA A 9 -0.94 43.66 5.99
CA ALA A 9 0.30 43.60 5.24
C ALA A 9 1.08 42.33 5.61
N SER A 10 1.25 41.41 4.67
CA SER A 10 2.03 40.20 4.86
C SER A 10 3.50 40.48 4.60
N ARG A 11 4.36 40.10 5.55
CA ARG A 11 5.81 40.11 5.34
C ARG A 11 6.22 38.82 4.66
N GLU A 12 6.77 38.91 3.46
CA GLU A 12 7.45 37.77 2.85
C GLU A 12 8.77 37.52 3.58
N SER A 13 8.96 36.31 4.09
CA SER A 13 10.23 35.87 4.68
C SER A 13 10.72 34.64 3.93
N TYR A 14 12.01 34.63 3.61
CA TYR A 14 12.65 33.50 2.94
C TYR A 14 13.54 32.75 3.94
N PRO A 15 13.63 31.41 3.83
CA PRO A 15 14.66 30.65 4.54
C PRO A 15 16.05 31.23 4.26
N GLU A 16 16.99 31.08 5.19
CA GLU A 16 18.35 31.67 5.05
C GLU A 16 19.01 31.36 3.70
N LYS A 17 18.88 30.11 3.23
CA LYS A 17 19.44 29.65 1.96
C LYS A 17 18.85 30.35 0.73
N CYS A 18 17.67 30.96 0.86
CA CYS A 18 16.95 31.59 -0.24
C CYS A 18 17.02 33.12 -0.23
N LYS A 19 17.46 33.78 0.86
CA LYS A 19 17.39 35.26 0.99
C LYS A 19 18.08 36.00 -0.15
N ASN A 20 19.21 35.48 -0.64
CA ASN A 20 20.01 36.08 -1.72
C ASN A 20 19.97 35.24 -3.01
N CYS A 21 19.00 34.34 -3.15
CA CYS A 21 18.95 33.42 -4.28
C CYS A 21 18.38 34.13 -5.53
N PRO A 22 19.09 34.18 -6.66
CA PRO A 22 18.59 34.82 -7.89
C PRO A 22 17.38 34.09 -8.49
N GLN A 23 17.11 32.85 -8.06
CA GLN A 23 16.01 32.02 -8.58
C GLN A 23 14.66 32.29 -7.89
N ILE A 24 14.58 33.15 -6.87
CA ILE A 24 13.31 33.46 -6.17
C ILE A 24 12.17 33.80 -7.15
N PRO A 25 12.34 34.66 -8.17
CA PRO A 25 11.26 35.00 -9.10
C PRO A 25 10.78 33.80 -9.93
N VAL A 26 11.66 32.84 -10.21
CA VAL A 26 11.35 31.60 -10.93
C VAL A 26 10.62 30.64 -9.99
N CYS A 27 11.17 30.38 -8.80
CA CYS A 27 10.57 29.48 -7.81
C CYS A 27 9.15 29.89 -7.42
N LYS A 28 8.85 31.19 -7.33
CA LYS A 28 7.48 31.70 -7.05
C LYS A 28 6.45 31.31 -8.12
N LYS A 29 6.89 31.07 -9.36
CA LYS A 29 6.02 30.65 -10.46
C LYS A 29 5.88 29.13 -10.54
N GLN A 30 6.68 28.38 -9.79
CA GLN A 30 6.62 26.93 -9.75
C GLN A 30 5.53 26.45 -8.80
N SER A 31 5.02 25.25 -9.04
CA SER A 31 4.12 24.60 -8.09
C SER A 31 4.81 24.38 -6.75
N THR A 32 4.12 24.66 -5.66
CA THR A 32 4.56 24.30 -4.31
C THR A 32 4.40 22.81 -4.03
N SER A 33 3.76 22.06 -4.93
CA SER A 33 3.63 20.61 -4.81
C SER A 33 5.00 19.95 -4.95
N PRO A 34 5.40 19.08 -4.01
CA PRO A 34 6.68 18.39 -4.11
C PRO A 34 6.72 17.50 -5.35
N GLY A 35 7.76 17.66 -6.17
CA GLY A 35 8.01 16.77 -7.29
C GLY A 35 8.26 15.32 -6.84
N ALA A 36 8.10 14.36 -7.77
CA ALA A 36 8.23 12.94 -7.48
C ALA A 36 9.56 12.57 -6.78
N VAL A 37 10.68 13.12 -7.26
CA VAL A 37 12.02 12.89 -6.69
C VAL A 37 12.11 13.37 -5.24
N LEU A 38 11.52 14.52 -4.91
CA LEU A 38 11.52 15.03 -3.55
C LEU A 38 10.66 14.14 -2.62
N ASN A 39 9.55 13.61 -3.12
CA ASN A 39 8.75 12.64 -2.37
C ASN A 39 9.51 11.35 -2.12
N TRP A 40 10.20 10.81 -3.13
CA TRP A 40 11.02 9.61 -2.98
C TRP A 40 12.14 9.81 -1.96
N LEU A 41 12.80 10.97 -1.98
CA LEU A 41 13.84 11.30 -1.00
C LEU A 41 13.26 11.41 0.42
N ARG A 42 12.12 12.10 0.59
CA ARG A 42 11.44 12.24 1.89
C ARG A 42 10.96 10.90 2.47
N LEU A 43 10.49 10.01 1.60
CA LEU A 43 10.06 8.66 1.98
C LEU A 43 11.24 7.69 2.14
N GLY A 44 12.47 8.12 1.86
CA GLY A 44 13.68 7.28 1.96
C GLY A 44 13.76 6.18 0.91
N LEU A 45 13.14 6.37 -0.26
CA LEU A 45 13.19 5.40 -1.38
C LEU A 45 14.48 5.52 -2.20
N ILE A 46 15.10 6.70 -2.18
CA ILE A 46 16.38 6.97 -2.84
C ILE A 46 17.33 7.70 -1.89
N THR A 47 18.63 7.54 -2.11
CA THR A 47 19.68 8.35 -1.47
C THR A 47 19.71 9.77 -2.06
N ALA A 48 20.51 10.65 -1.47
CA ALA A 48 20.72 12.02 -1.99
C ALA A 48 21.33 12.01 -3.42
N GLU A 49 22.06 10.96 -3.78
CA GLU A 49 22.65 10.74 -5.10
C GLU A 49 21.66 10.07 -6.09
N GLY A 50 20.42 9.82 -5.68
CA GLY A 50 19.39 9.21 -6.52
C GLY A 50 19.48 7.69 -6.65
N LYS A 51 20.25 7.00 -5.79
CA LYS A 51 20.35 5.54 -5.80
C LYS A 51 19.20 4.91 -5.01
N PRO A 52 18.54 3.85 -5.51
CA PRO A 52 17.49 3.17 -4.75
C PRO A 52 17.99 2.58 -3.43
N THR A 53 17.27 2.83 -2.34
CA THR A 53 17.50 2.18 -1.03
C THR A 53 16.88 0.78 -0.99
N LEU A 54 17.10 0.01 0.08
CA LEU A 54 16.36 -1.24 0.31
C LEU A 54 14.85 -1.00 0.23
N ARG A 55 14.37 0.00 0.96
CA ARG A 55 12.98 0.46 0.93
C ARG A 55 12.48 0.79 -0.47
N GLY A 56 13.25 1.56 -1.23
CA GLY A 56 12.90 1.92 -2.60
C GLY A 56 12.78 0.70 -3.52
N ARG A 57 13.70 -0.27 -3.37
CA ARG A 57 13.67 -1.52 -4.14
C ARG A 57 12.45 -2.36 -3.78
N ILE A 58 12.16 -2.56 -2.50
CA ILE A 58 10.96 -3.30 -2.06
C ILE A 58 9.71 -2.59 -2.57
N ALA A 59 9.58 -1.28 -2.33
CA ALA A 59 8.43 -0.50 -2.75
C ALA A 59 8.20 -0.56 -4.27
N SER A 60 9.26 -0.65 -5.08
CA SER A 60 9.16 -0.73 -6.54
C SER A 60 8.49 -2.01 -7.08
N PHE A 61 8.38 -3.06 -6.26
CA PHE A 61 7.66 -4.27 -6.64
C PHE A 61 6.14 -4.13 -6.54
N PHE A 62 5.65 -2.99 -6.02
CA PHE A 62 4.24 -2.75 -5.76
C PHE A 62 3.80 -1.43 -6.42
N SER A 63 2.53 -1.37 -6.84
CA SER A 63 1.95 -0.19 -7.48
C SER A 63 1.34 0.81 -6.49
N THR A 64 1.12 0.42 -5.24
CA THR A 64 0.41 1.21 -4.22
C THR A 64 1.20 1.32 -2.91
N GLY A 65 0.67 2.08 -1.95
CA GLY A 65 1.25 2.27 -0.62
C GLY A 65 1.57 0.97 0.15
N GLY A 66 0.97 -0.16 -0.21
CA GLY A 66 1.28 -1.46 0.41
C GLY A 66 2.77 -1.82 0.37
N GLY A 67 3.47 -1.48 -0.73
CA GLY A 67 4.92 -1.72 -0.83
C GLY A 67 5.74 -0.90 0.18
N LEU A 68 5.28 0.29 0.53
CA LEU A 68 5.90 1.12 1.58
C LEU A 68 5.71 0.49 2.95
N ALA A 69 4.51 0.00 3.25
CA ALA A 69 4.26 -0.67 4.53
C ALA A 69 5.09 -1.96 4.69
N ILE A 70 5.17 -2.78 3.64
CA ILE A 70 6.01 -3.99 3.64
C ILE A 70 7.47 -3.62 3.82
N ALA A 71 7.96 -2.60 3.11
CA ALA A 71 9.34 -2.14 3.26
C ALA A 71 9.63 -1.67 4.69
N ALA A 72 8.73 -0.92 5.31
CA ALA A 72 8.87 -0.47 6.69
C ALA A 72 8.94 -1.65 7.67
N ALA A 73 8.11 -2.69 7.50
CA ALA A 73 8.13 -3.89 8.34
C ALA A 73 9.36 -4.79 8.12
N ILE A 74 9.92 -4.81 6.92
CA ILE A 74 11.16 -5.54 6.61
C ILE A 74 12.38 -4.83 7.19
N GLU A 75 12.41 -3.50 7.18
CA GLU A 75 13.48 -2.70 7.80
C GLU A 75 13.47 -2.75 9.33
N ASP A 76 12.31 -3.03 9.94
CA ASP A 76 12.21 -3.25 11.38
C ASP A 76 12.63 -4.69 11.75
N GLU A 77 13.80 -4.82 12.36
CA GLU A 77 14.39 -6.11 12.76
C GLU A 77 13.56 -6.86 13.80
N GLU A 78 12.80 -6.14 14.64
CA GLU A 78 11.98 -6.70 15.72
C GLU A 78 10.61 -7.19 15.23
N TYR A 79 10.23 -6.85 14.00
CA TYR A 79 8.93 -7.24 13.46
C TYR A 79 8.89 -8.76 13.18
N PRO A 80 7.93 -9.54 13.73
CA PRO A 80 7.88 -10.97 13.43
C PRO A 80 7.37 -11.23 12.01
N LEU A 81 8.13 -11.96 11.18
CA LEU A 81 7.71 -12.23 9.79
C LEU A 81 6.40 -13.04 9.68
N ASN A 82 6.15 -13.90 10.67
CA ASN A 82 4.89 -14.64 10.77
C ASN A 82 3.69 -13.73 11.09
N GLU A 83 3.88 -12.65 11.86
CA GLU A 83 2.84 -11.64 12.05
C GLU A 83 2.66 -10.83 10.76
N LEU A 84 3.77 -10.41 10.13
CA LEU A 84 3.75 -9.65 8.88
C LEU A 84 2.96 -10.37 7.77
N LEU A 85 3.11 -11.70 7.70
CA LEU A 85 2.37 -12.54 6.77
C LEU A 85 0.86 -12.27 6.82
N TYR A 86 0.27 -12.24 8.02
CA TYR A 86 -1.15 -11.97 8.21
C TYR A 86 -1.49 -10.48 8.17
N ASP A 87 -0.58 -9.62 8.62
CA ASP A 87 -0.73 -8.17 8.53
C ASP A 87 -0.80 -7.63 7.09
N LEU A 88 -0.33 -8.41 6.09
CA LEU A 88 -0.59 -8.10 4.68
C LEU A 88 -2.08 -7.91 4.39
N ALA A 89 -2.98 -8.61 5.10
CA ALA A 89 -4.42 -8.46 4.94
C ALA A 89 -4.91 -7.07 5.37
N ASN A 90 -4.24 -6.44 6.34
CA ASN A 90 -4.61 -5.10 6.79
C ASN A 90 -4.39 -4.05 5.70
N LEU A 91 -3.56 -4.30 4.68
CA LEU A 91 -3.23 -3.32 3.64
C LEU A 91 -4.41 -2.94 2.72
N ASP A 92 -5.40 -3.83 2.59
CA ASP A 92 -6.53 -3.68 1.66
C ASP A 92 -7.90 -3.77 2.39
N ALA A 93 -7.87 -3.70 3.73
CA ALA A 93 -9.02 -3.96 4.61
C ALA A 93 -9.97 -2.78 4.76
N GLY A 94 -9.47 -1.55 4.64
CA GLY A 94 -10.27 -0.34 4.87
C GLY A 94 -10.83 -0.25 6.29
N PHE A 95 -11.90 0.51 6.50
CA PHE A 95 -12.44 0.73 7.85
C PHE A 95 -13.28 -0.44 8.39
N ARG A 96 -13.80 -1.33 7.52
CA ARG A 96 -14.83 -2.31 7.89
C ARG A 96 -14.36 -3.36 8.90
N PHE A 97 -13.08 -3.71 8.86
CA PHE A 97 -12.48 -4.70 9.77
C PHE A 97 -12.11 -4.14 11.13
N ALA A 98 -12.00 -2.81 11.26
CA ALA A 98 -11.61 -2.18 12.50
C ALA A 98 -12.74 -2.14 13.55
N GLY A 99 -14.01 -2.32 13.12
CA GLY A 99 -15.16 -2.19 14.00
C GLY A 99 -15.18 -0.83 14.71
N ASP A 100 -15.23 -0.85 16.04
CA ASP A 100 -15.17 0.35 16.89
C ASP A 100 -13.73 0.80 17.20
N GLU A 101 -12.72 0.04 16.78
CA GLU A 101 -11.31 0.39 16.99
C GLU A 101 -10.79 1.39 15.95
N ASN A 102 -9.61 1.93 16.25
CA ASN A 102 -8.91 2.80 15.30
C ASN A 102 -8.37 1.98 14.12
N ARG A 103 -8.88 2.23 12.91
CA ARG A 103 -8.39 1.58 11.68
C ARG A 103 -6.89 1.70 11.44
N TRP A 104 -6.21 2.70 12.01
CA TRP A 104 -4.75 2.87 11.94
C TRP A 104 -4.02 2.31 13.18
N GLY A 105 -4.62 1.33 13.85
CA GLY A 105 -4.03 0.53 14.92
C GLY A 105 -3.14 -0.60 14.40
N GLY A 106 -2.61 -1.39 15.34
CA GLY A 106 -1.74 -2.53 15.06
C GLY A 106 -0.28 -2.18 14.79
N ARG A 107 0.56 -3.22 14.78
CA ARG A 107 2.02 -3.11 14.64
C ARG A 107 2.42 -2.52 13.28
N LEU A 108 1.79 -2.95 12.19
CA LEU A 108 2.11 -2.47 10.85
C LEU A 108 1.91 -0.96 10.71
N ALA A 109 0.77 -0.44 11.17
CA ALA A 109 0.53 1.01 11.17
C ALA A 109 1.54 1.77 12.03
N TYR A 110 1.91 1.24 13.20
CA TYR A 110 2.90 1.85 14.08
C TYR A 110 4.27 1.96 13.39
N VAL A 111 4.75 0.86 12.78
CA VAL A 111 6.04 0.84 12.10
C VAL A 111 6.03 1.76 10.86
N CYS A 112 4.93 1.78 10.10
CA CYS A 112 4.76 2.74 9.00
C CYS A 112 4.86 4.20 9.48
N LYS A 113 4.13 4.56 10.54
CA LYS A 113 4.17 5.92 11.13
C LYS A 113 5.58 6.30 11.61
N LYS A 114 6.27 5.38 12.28
CA LYS A 114 7.65 5.56 12.75
C LYS A 114 8.60 5.77 11.57
N THR A 115 8.50 4.93 10.55
CA THR A 115 9.39 4.93 9.38
C THR A 115 9.19 6.15 8.47
N TYR A 116 7.96 6.63 8.36
CA TYR A 116 7.58 7.76 7.49
C TYR A 116 7.29 9.05 8.24
N ASN A 117 7.60 9.12 9.55
CA ASN A 117 7.36 10.28 10.40
C ASN A 117 5.92 10.83 10.33
N GLY A 118 4.93 9.95 10.17
CA GLY A 118 3.52 10.33 10.02
C GLY A 118 3.22 11.21 8.80
N GLN A 119 4.12 11.28 7.81
CA GLN A 119 3.95 12.10 6.61
C GLN A 119 2.84 11.55 5.70
N SER A 120 2.03 12.44 5.13
CA SER A 120 1.15 12.12 4.00
C SER A 120 1.87 12.32 2.66
N ALA A 121 1.67 11.38 1.74
CA ALA A 121 2.14 11.40 0.37
C ALA A 121 0.98 10.99 -0.54
N PRO A 122 0.43 11.91 -1.37
CA PRO A 122 -0.76 11.62 -2.17
C PRO A 122 -0.65 10.32 -2.98
N GLY A 123 -1.65 9.45 -2.85
CA GLY A 123 -1.70 8.14 -3.52
C GLY A 123 -0.85 7.03 -2.86
N TYR A 124 -0.03 7.36 -1.87
CA TYR A 124 0.88 6.42 -1.21
C TYR A 124 0.62 6.27 0.28
N LEU A 125 0.54 7.37 1.02
CA LEU A 125 0.39 7.39 2.47
C LEU A 125 -0.56 8.50 2.93
N GLU A 126 -1.35 8.19 3.94
CA GLU A 126 -2.15 9.11 4.74
C GLU A 126 -1.69 8.96 6.19
N HIS A 127 -1.18 10.04 6.80
CA HIS A 127 -0.62 10.03 8.15
C HIS A 127 0.46 8.95 8.35
N GLY A 128 1.28 8.70 7.33
CA GLY A 128 2.34 7.71 7.34
C GLY A 128 1.89 6.27 7.11
N VAL A 129 0.62 6.00 6.79
CA VAL A 129 0.06 4.65 6.60
C VAL A 129 -0.62 4.54 5.22
N PRO A 130 -0.65 3.38 4.54
CA PRO A 130 -1.38 3.24 3.29
C PRO A 130 -2.87 3.63 3.42
N PRO A 131 -3.47 4.34 2.44
CA PRO A 131 -4.85 4.81 2.52
C PRO A 131 -5.90 3.70 2.71
N GLU A 132 -5.65 2.53 2.12
CA GLU A 132 -6.54 1.36 2.20
C GLU A 132 -6.32 0.52 3.47
N TYR A 133 -5.42 0.94 4.35
CA TYR A 133 -5.09 0.19 5.56
C TYR A 133 -6.27 0.11 6.53
N GLY A 134 -6.50 -1.08 7.07
CA GLY A 134 -7.51 -1.39 8.06
C GLY A 134 -7.03 -2.40 9.08
N PHE A 135 -6.98 -1.99 10.35
CA PHE A 135 -6.73 -2.92 11.44
C PHE A 135 -7.84 -3.98 11.57
N GLY A 136 -7.51 -5.16 12.12
CA GLY A 136 -8.45 -6.26 12.39
C GLY A 136 -8.52 -7.36 11.32
N ALA A 137 -8.18 -7.08 10.06
CA ALA A 137 -8.25 -8.09 8.99
C ALA A 137 -7.26 -9.24 9.20
N SER A 138 -6.07 -8.94 9.71
CA SER A 138 -5.04 -9.92 10.07
C SER A 138 -5.55 -11.04 10.99
N GLU A 139 -6.30 -10.69 12.04
CA GLU A 139 -6.86 -11.66 13.00
C GLU A 139 -7.92 -12.54 12.36
N VAL A 140 -8.81 -11.93 11.56
CA VAL A 140 -9.85 -12.65 10.80
C VAL A 140 -9.21 -13.64 9.82
N ILE A 141 -8.20 -13.21 9.07
CA ILE A 141 -7.48 -14.08 8.12
C ILE A 141 -6.73 -15.18 8.85
N ALA A 142 -6.04 -14.89 9.96
CA ALA A 142 -5.32 -15.89 10.72
C ALA A 142 -6.26 -16.97 11.28
N ALA A 143 -7.46 -16.59 11.72
CA ALA A 143 -8.47 -17.52 12.18
C ALA A 143 -9.06 -18.38 11.04
N ILE A 144 -9.40 -17.75 9.92
CA ILE A 144 -9.97 -18.43 8.74
C ILE A 144 -8.95 -19.35 8.08
N HIS A 145 -7.67 -18.97 8.06
CA HIS A 145 -6.60 -19.82 7.54
C HIS A 145 -6.51 -21.14 8.32
N LYS A 146 -6.74 -21.11 9.64
CA LYS A 146 -6.79 -22.30 10.49
C LYS A 146 -8.09 -23.08 10.36
N ASN A 147 -9.22 -22.39 10.23
CA ASN A 147 -10.53 -23.00 10.06
C ASN A 147 -11.39 -22.21 9.07
N PRO A 148 -11.54 -22.67 7.82
CA PRO A 148 -12.32 -21.94 6.82
C PRO A 148 -13.82 -21.81 7.13
N GLU A 149 -14.38 -22.70 7.96
CA GLU A 149 -15.83 -22.79 8.22
C GLU A 149 -16.35 -21.69 9.16
N ILE A 150 -15.47 -21.04 9.92
CA ILE A 150 -15.86 -20.02 10.91
C ILE A 150 -16.06 -18.63 10.31
N LYS A 151 -15.94 -18.47 8.98
CA LYS A 151 -16.06 -17.17 8.29
C LYS A 151 -17.31 -16.38 8.69
N ALA A 152 -18.45 -17.05 8.78
CA ALA A 152 -19.73 -16.41 9.14
C ALA A 152 -19.72 -15.78 10.54
N GLN A 153 -18.87 -16.28 11.45
CA GLN A 153 -18.78 -15.79 12.83
C GLN A 153 -18.15 -14.39 12.92
N PHE A 154 -17.37 -13.98 11.91
CA PHE A 154 -16.72 -12.67 11.87
C PHE A 154 -17.59 -11.58 11.25
N THR A 155 -18.81 -11.90 10.82
CA THR A 155 -19.71 -10.92 10.23
C THR A 155 -20.24 -9.94 11.28
N THR A 156 -20.34 -8.68 10.90
CA THR A 156 -20.91 -7.60 11.71
C THR A 156 -21.89 -6.79 10.87
N PRO A 157 -22.66 -5.83 11.45
CA PRO A 157 -23.53 -4.96 10.64
C PRO A 157 -22.81 -4.21 9.51
N THR A 158 -21.49 -4.00 9.64
CA THR A 158 -20.66 -3.29 8.65
C THR A 158 -19.67 -4.17 7.89
N LEU A 159 -19.49 -5.43 8.31
CA LEU A 159 -18.55 -6.39 7.71
C LEU A 159 -19.32 -7.63 7.23
N GLY A 160 -19.46 -7.77 5.90
CA GLY A 160 -20.14 -8.91 5.30
C GLY A 160 -19.20 -10.06 4.91
N VAL A 161 -19.76 -11.23 4.61
CA VAL A 161 -19.01 -12.39 4.08
C VAL A 161 -18.23 -12.02 2.81
N GLY A 162 -18.83 -11.22 1.91
CA GLY A 162 -18.16 -10.77 0.69
C GLY A 162 -16.93 -9.88 0.93
N ASP A 163 -16.91 -9.11 2.01
CA ASP A 163 -15.71 -8.34 2.40
C ASP A 163 -14.59 -9.28 2.85
N ILE A 164 -14.94 -10.35 3.56
CA ILE A 164 -13.99 -11.38 4.00
C ILE A 164 -13.47 -12.17 2.79
N ASP A 165 -14.32 -12.54 1.85
CA ASP A 165 -13.89 -13.19 0.61
C ASP A 165 -12.92 -12.30 -0.19
N ARG A 166 -13.25 -11.02 -0.32
CA ARG A 166 -12.37 -10.03 -0.95
C ARG A 166 -11.02 -9.96 -0.24
N ILE A 167 -11.01 -9.87 1.09
CA ILE A 167 -9.74 -9.71 1.82
C ILE A 167 -8.86 -10.96 1.76
N ILE A 168 -9.44 -12.16 1.68
CA ILE A 168 -8.68 -13.40 1.43
C ILE A 168 -8.00 -13.34 0.06
N ILE A 169 -8.71 -12.87 -0.98
CA ILE A 169 -8.17 -12.73 -2.33
C ILE A 169 -7.02 -11.71 -2.35
N GLU A 170 -7.21 -10.54 -1.73
CA GLU A 170 -6.17 -9.50 -1.67
C GLU A 170 -4.96 -9.96 -0.86
N TRP A 171 -5.17 -10.57 0.31
CA TRP A 171 -4.09 -11.14 1.12
C TRP A 171 -3.23 -12.13 0.32
N ARG A 172 -3.86 -13.08 -0.38
CA ARG A 172 -3.17 -14.02 -1.29
C ARG A 172 -2.50 -13.31 -2.46
N SER A 173 -3.08 -12.24 -2.98
CA SER A 173 -2.49 -11.41 -4.04
C SER A 173 -1.20 -10.74 -3.56
N ARG A 174 -1.20 -10.18 -2.34
CA ARG A 174 -0.01 -9.59 -1.72
C ARG A 174 1.08 -10.61 -1.48
N MET A 175 0.73 -11.79 -0.94
CA MET A 175 1.70 -12.88 -0.77
C MET A 175 2.32 -13.30 -2.10
N ARG A 176 1.54 -13.39 -3.19
CA ARG A 176 2.05 -13.72 -4.54
C ARG A 176 3.01 -12.64 -5.04
N GLN A 177 2.66 -11.36 -4.89
CA GLN A 177 3.54 -10.26 -5.27
C GLN A 177 4.88 -10.33 -4.53
N VAL A 178 4.86 -10.58 -3.21
CA VAL A 178 6.08 -10.78 -2.42
C VAL A 178 6.87 -12.00 -2.92
N ALA A 179 6.24 -13.17 -2.99
CA ALA A 179 6.89 -14.43 -3.34
C ALA A 179 7.58 -14.39 -4.72
N HIS A 180 6.97 -13.71 -5.70
CA HIS A 180 7.49 -13.61 -7.07
C HIS A 180 8.35 -12.36 -7.32
N SER A 181 8.53 -11.49 -6.34
CA SER A 181 9.44 -10.36 -6.45
C SER A 181 10.89 -10.80 -6.60
N SER A 182 11.77 -9.92 -7.08
CA SER A 182 13.20 -10.24 -7.16
C SER A 182 13.82 -10.43 -5.77
N GLU A 183 14.87 -11.25 -5.69
CA GLU A 183 15.70 -11.33 -4.49
C GLU A 183 16.49 -10.04 -4.29
N LEU A 184 16.76 -9.72 -3.03
CA LEU A 184 17.53 -8.55 -2.64
C LEU A 184 18.70 -9.02 -1.76
N ASN A 185 19.75 -8.20 -1.65
CA ASN A 185 20.82 -8.43 -0.69
C ASN A 185 20.36 -8.05 0.73
N ASN A 186 19.35 -8.76 1.23
CA ASN A 186 18.75 -8.61 2.54
C ASN A 186 18.11 -9.94 2.93
N GLU A 187 18.65 -10.59 3.97
CA GLU A 187 18.23 -11.93 4.38
C GLU A 187 16.77 -11.98 4.80
N ARG A 188 16.32 -10.95 5.53
CA ARG A 188 14.96 -10.84 6.06
C ARG A 188 13.90 -10.74 4.96
N TRP A 189 14.17 -9.99 3.89
CA TRP A 189 13.34 -9.97 2.68
C TRP A 189 13.24 -11.34 2.03
N ASN A 190 14.38 -12.02 1.83
CA ASN A 190 14.38 -13.34 1.19
C ASN A 190 13.70 -14.40 2.06
N ALA A 191 13.83 -14.31 3.39
CA ALA A 191 13.11 -15.14 4.36
C ALA A 191 11.59 -14.88 4.28
N PHE A 192 11.17 -13.62 4.21
CA PHE A 192 9.74 -13.29 4.07
C PHE A 192 9.15 -13.80 2.75
N LYS A 193 9.90 -13.67 1.64
CA LYS A 193 9.52 -14.27 0.36
C LYS A 193 9.30 -15.78 0.46
N LYS A 194 10.23 -16.47 1.12
CA LYS A 194 10.15 -17.92 1.33
C LYS A 194 8.91 -18.28 2.15
N LEU A 195 8.65 -17.56 3.25
CA LEU A 195 7.47 -17.75 4.10
C LEU A 195 6.16 -17.56 3.31
N CYS A 196 6.06 -16.48 2.52
CA CYS A 196 4.89 -16.26 1.66
C CYS A 196 4.71 -17.39 0.64
N LYS A 197 5.80 -17.89 0.05
CA LYS A 197 5.75 -18.99 -0.93
C LYS A 197 5.30 -20.31 -0.29
N GLU A 198 5.79 -20.62 0.89
CA GLU A 198 5.41 -21.82 1.65
C GLU A 198 3.93 -21.77 2.02
N THR A 199 3.47 -20.65 2.60
CA THR A 199 2.06 -20.44 2.97
C THR A 199 1.12 -20.54 1.75
N LEU A 200 1.52 -20.03 0.59
CA LEU A 200 0.73 -20.13 -0.63
C LEU A 200 0.55 -21.58 -1.12
N ASN A 201 1.51 -22.46 -0.83
CA ASN A 201 1.45 -23.88 -1.21
C ASN A 201 0.60 -24.72 -0.25
N GLU A 202 0.41 -24.26 0.99
CA GLU A 202 -0.44 -24.94 1.99
C GLU A 202 -1.93 -24.86 1.62
N VAL A 203 -2.32 -23.84 0.86
CA VAL A 203 -3.73 -23.56 0.55
C VAL A 203 -3.94 -23.55 -0.96
N GLU A 204 -4.56 -24.63 -1.45
CA GLU A 204 -4.93 -24.79 -2.85
C GLU A 204 -5.77 -23.59 -3.31
N SER A 205 -5.40 -23.00 -4.46
CA SER A 205 -6.15 -21.85 -4.97
C SER A 205 -7.53 -22.33 -5.41
N PRO A 206 -8.63 -21.68 -4.99
CA PRO A 206 -9.96 -21.99 -5.51
C PRO A 206 -10.12 -21.65 -7.00
N THR A 207 -9.07 -21.07 -7.61
CA THR A 207 -9.00 -20.83 -9.05
C THR A 207 -8.92 -22.17 -9.78
N LEU A 208 -10.03 -22.53 -10.42
CA LEU A 208 -10.11 -23.68 -11.33
C LEU A 208 -9.02 -23.54 -12.40
N THR A 209 -7.94 -24.34 -12.32
CA THR A 209 -6.87 -24.35 -13.32
C THR A 209 -7.25 -25.15 -14.57
N ASP A 210 -8.24 -26.02 -14.44
CA ASP A 210 -8.83 -26.78 -15.54
C ASP A 210 -9.92 -25.95 -16.22
N LEU A 211 -9.49 -24.89 -16.90
CA LEU A 211 -10.40 -24.06 -17.67
C LEU A 211 -10.88 -24.82 -18.91
N PRO A 212 -12.18 -24.75 -19.27
CA PRO A 212 -12.65 -25.34 -20.51
C PRO A 212 -11.87 -24.75 -21.70
N PRO A 213 -11.67 -25.53 -22.78
CA PRO A 213 -11.03 -25.00 -23.97
C PRO A 213 -11.82 -23.80 -24.50
N LEU A 214 -11.10 -22.78 -24.96
CA LEU A 214 -11.73 -21.60 -25.56
C LEU A 214 -12.62 -22.03 -26.73
N GLU A 215 -13.85 -21.50 -26.79
CA GLU A 215 -14.68 -21.72 -27.97
C GLU A 215 -14.00 -21.11 -29.21
N PHE A 216 -14.29 -21.67 -30.38
CA PHE A 216 -13.76 -21.16 -31.66
C PHE A 216 -14.09 -19.68 -31.92
N SER A 217 -15.17 -19.17 -31.34
CA SER A 217 -15.52 -17.74 -31.36
C SER A 217 -14.54 -16.88 -30.55
N GLN A 218 -14.01 -17.40 -29.45
CA GLN A 218 -13.09 -16.74 -28.52
C GLN A 218 -11.62 -16.82 -28.94
N THR A 219 -11.27 -17.75 -29.84
CA THR A 219 -9.92 -17.83 -30.44
C THR A 219 -9.70 -16.80 -31.55
N ARG A 220 -10.76 -16.15 -32.02
CA ARG A 220 -10.69 -15.09 -33.02
C ARG A 220 -10.40 -13.75 -32.34
N ARG A 221 -9.66 -12.89 -33.04
CA ARG A 221 -9.44 -11.50 -32.62
C ARG A 221 -10.79 -10.79 -32.51
N MET A 222 -11.15 -10.31 -31.33
CA MET A 222 -12.32 -9.44 -31.17
C MET A 222 -12.04 -8.09 -31.83
N GLU A 223 -12.86 -7.70 -32.80
CA GLU A 223 -12.91 -6.33 -33.28
C GLU A 223 -13.90 -5.54 -32.42
N HIS A 224 -13.39 -4.56 -31.67
CA HIS A 224 -14.20 -3.66 -30.82
C HIS A 224 -14.87 -2.52 -31.61
N THR A 225 -15.06 -2.68 -32.91
CA THR A 225 -15.62 -1.65 -33.78
C THR A 225 -17.14 -1.81 -33.84
N LEU A 226 -17.87 -0.77 -33.41
CA LEU A 226 -19.31 -0.69 -33.60
C LEU A 226 -19.63 -0.53 -35.09
N ILE A 227 -20.17 -1.58 -35.72
CA ILE A 227 -20.68 -1.51 -37.09
C ILE A 227 -22.08 -0.89 -37.04
N LEU A 228 -22.14 0.43 -37.25
CA LEU A 228 -23.41 1.13 -37.44
C LEU A 228 -23.91 0.84 -38.87
N ARG A 229 -25.03 0.12 -39.00
CA ARG A 229 -25.72 -0.04 -40.28
C ARG A 229 -26.25 1.33 -40.72
N LYS A 230 -25.81 1.81 -41.88
CA LYS A 230 -26.45 2.95 -42.55
C LYS A 230 -27.82 2.49 -43.08
N HIS A 231 -28.88 3.17 -42.65
CA HIS A 231 -30.19 3.09 -43.27
C HIS A 231 -30.19 3.80 -44.62
#